data_AF-A0A1F3STL1-F1
#
_entry.id   AF-A0A1F3STL1-F1
#
_cell.length_a   1.000
_cell.length_b   1.000
_cell.length_c   1.000
_cell.angle_alpha   90.00
_cell.angle_beta   90.00
_cell.angle_gamma   90.00
#
_symmetry.space_group_name_H-M   'P 1'
#
loop_
_entity.id
_entity.type
_entity.pdbx_description
1 polymer ?
#
loop_
_entity_poly.entity_id
_entity_poly.type
_entity_poly.pdbx_seq_one_letter_code
_entity_poly.pdbx_strand_id
1 'polypeptide(L)' 'MAMCKFCSKEITWTKEGRKNVPLNSDGGVHSCEQMKRSLSSVRTIEREALSPEEIARYEKQINTPRKK' A
#
# COMPACT_ATOMS: atom_id res chain seq x y z
N MET A 1 -19.45 18.09 -3.11
CA MET A 1 -18.33 17.61 -3.94
C MET A 1 -17.25 17.09 -3.00
N ALA A 2 -16.55 16.03 -3.37
CA ALA A 2 -15.53 15.43 -2.51
C ALA A 2 -14.14 15.95 -2.91
N MET A 3 -13.21 16.01 -1.97
CA MET A 3 -11.81 16.35 -2.28
C MET A 3 -10.96 15.09 -2.15
N CYS A 4 -10.04 14.88 -3.10
CA CYS A 4 -9.08 13.80 -3.01
C CYS A 4 -8.12 14.07 -1.83
N LYS A 5 -8.06 13.15 -0.86
CA LYS A 5 -7.23 13.28 0.36
C LYS A 5 -5.74 13.54 0.08
N PHE A 6 -5.24 13.08 -1.07
CA PHE A 6 -3.80 13.13 -1.37
C PHE A 6 -3.40 14.34 -2.21
N CYS A 7 -4.23 14.74 -3.18
CA CYS A 7 -3.91 15.84 -4.10
C CYS A 7 -4.80 17.07 -3.93
N SER A 8 -5.77 17.03 -3.01
CA SER A 8 -6.73 18.10 -2.72
C SER A 8 -7.53 18.59 -3.94
N LYS A 9 -7.48 17.85 -5.05
CA LYS A 9 -8.31 18.10 -6.23
C LYS A 9 -9.75 17.73 -5.95
N GLU A 10 -10.66 18.51 -6.52
CA GLU A 10 -12.08 18.21 -6.49
C GLU A 10 -12.38 16.95 -7.30
N ILE A 11 -13.14 16.05 -6.69
CA ILE A 11 -13.57 14.78 -7.28
C ILE A 11 -15.06 14.55 -7.01
N THR A 12 -15.69 13.86 -7.95
CA THR A 12 -17.07 13.41 -7.81
C THR A 12 -17.08 11.89 -7.81
N TRP A 13 -17.73 11.28 -6.81
CA TRP A 13 -17.90 9.83 -6.77
C TRP A 13 -19.14 9.45 -7.56
N THR A 14 -18.95 8.65 -8.61
CA THR A 14 -20.05 8.05 -9.36
C THR A 14 -20.11 6.56 -9.08
N LYS A 15 -21.32 6.00 -9.13
CA LYS A 15 -21.53 4.56 -8.97
C LYS A 15 -21.62 3.93 -10.35
N GLU A 16 -20.52 3.36 -10.81
CA GLU A 16 -20.49 2.58 -12.05
C GLU A 16 -20.60 1.09 -11.69
N GLY A 17 -21.83 0.57 -11.79
CA GLY A 17 -22.16 -0.81 -11.44
C GLY A 17 -22.01 -1.09 -9.94
N ARG A 18 -21.06 -1.97 -9.58
CA ARG A 18 -20.80 -2.41 -8.18
C ARG A 18 -19.70 -1.62 -7.49
N LYS A 19 -18.99 -0.72 -8.18
CA LYS A 19 -17.86 0.03 -7.63
C LYS A 19 -18.13 1.53 -7.70
N ASN A 20 -17.60 2.26 -6.72
CA ASN A 20 -17.57 3.71 -6.76
C ASN A 20 -16.30 4.16 -7.46
N VAL A 21 -16.44 4.91 -8.55
CA VAL A 21 -15.33 5.44 -9.34
C VAL A 21 -15.23 6.94 -9.08
N PRO A 22 -14.05 7.46 -8.72
CA PRO A 22 -13.86 8.89 -8.59
C PRO A 22 -13.64 9.50 -9.99
N LEU A 23 -14.33 10.58 -10.31
CA LEU A 23 -14.18 11.37 -11.53
C LEU A 23 -13.61 12.76 -11.20
N ASN A 24 -12.82 13.30 -12.12
CA ASN A 24 -12.40 14.70 -12.12
C ASN A 24 -13.57 15.61 -12.57
N SER A 25 -13.41 16.92 -12.40
CA SER A 25 -14.35 17.92 -12.92
C SER A 25 -14.54 17.84 -14.44
N ASP A 26 -13.55 17.33 -15.18
CA ASP A 26 -13.59 17.11 -16.63
C ASP A 26 -14.30 15.81 -17.04
N GLY A 27 -14.84 15.04 -16.08
CA GLY A 27 -15.54 13.77 -16.33
C GLY A 27 -14.63 12.55 -16.54
N GLY A 28 -13.31 12.72 -16.61
CA GLY A 28 -12.35 11.62 -16.66
C GLY A 28 -12.14 10.93 -15.30
N VAL A 29 -11.75 9.66 -15.30
CA VAL A 29 -11.45 8.90 -14.07
C VAL A 29 -10.27 9.52 -13.33
N HIS A 30 -10.47 9.83 -12.05
CA HIS A 30 -9.45 10.40 -11.19
C HIS A 30 -8.42 9.35 -10.78
N SER A 31 -7.21 9.46 -11.31
CA SER A 31 -6.06 8.64 -10.92
C SER A 31 -5.06 9.48 -10.15
N CYS A 32 -5.05 9.36 -8.82
CA CYS A 32 -4.19 10.17 -7.96
C CYS A 32 -2.76 9.60 -7.89
N GLU A 33 -1.79 10.30 -8.47
CA GLU A 33 -0.37 9.91 -8.44
C GLU A 33 0.24 9.94 -7.03
N GLN A 34 -0.14 10.92 -6.20
CA GLN A 34 0.34 11.01 -4.82
C GLN A 34 -0.17 9.84 -3.96
N MET A 35 -1.41 9.38 -4.20
CA MET A 35 -1.94 8.17 -3.58
C MET A 35 -1.10 6.94 -3.97
N LYS A 36 -0.80 6.77 -5.28
CA LYS A 36 0.00 5.64 -5.77
C LYS A 36 1.38 5.60 -5.13
N ARG A 37 2.06 6.75 -5.01
CA ARG A 37 3.37 6.86 -4.34
C ARG A 37 3.32 6.55 -2.85
N SER A 38 2.26 6.98 -2.16
CA SER A 38 2.05 6.62 -0.75
C SER A 38 1.87 5.11 -0.60
N LEU A 39 1.08 4.47 -1.47
CA LEU A 39 0.88 3.02 -1.47
C LEU A 39 2.15 2.23 -1.75
N SER A 40 3.03 2.70 -2.65
CA SER A 40 4.29 2.01 -2.92
C SER A 40 5.23 2.02 -1.71
N SER A 41 5.25 3.10 -0.92
CA SER A 41 6.10 3.17 0.29
C SER A 41 5.69 2.19 1.41
N VAL A 42 4.41 1.80 1.46
CA VAL A 42 3.87 0.94 2.53
C VAL A 42 4.26 -0.54 2.32
N ARG A 43 4.69 -0.94 1.12
CA ARG A 43 4.88 -2.36 0.75
C ARG A 43 6.31 -2.76 0.41
N THR A 44 7.28 -1.88 0.56
CA THR A 44 8.69 -2.26 0.33
C THR A 44 9.24 -2.98 1.55
N ILE A 45 8.87 -4.26 1.72
CA ILE A 45 9.67 -5.18 2.53
C ILE A 45 10.79 -5.63 1.61
N GLU A 46 11.98 -5.06 1.78
CA GLU A 46 13.15 -5.50 1.02
C GLU A 46 13.49 -6.95 1.43
N ARG A 47 13.58 -7.87 0.46
CA ARG A 47 13.99 -9.27 0.71
C ARG A 47 15.39 -9.36 1.33
N GLU A 48 16.17 -8.30 1.19
CA GLU A 48 17.54 -8.15 1.71
C GLU A 48 17.59 -7.44 3.07
N ALA A 49 16.44 -7.09 3.68
CA ALA A 49 16.40 -6.40 4.96
C ALA A 49 16.97 -7.21 6.14
N LEU A 50 17.24 -8.51 5.95
CA LEU A 50 17.82 -9.38 6.96
C LEU A 50 19.25 -9.73 6.58
N SER A 51 20.20 -9.39 7.45
CA SER A 51 21.59 -9.81 7.31
C SER A 51 21.73 -11.33 7.43
N PRO A 52 22.77 -11.96 6.84
CA PRO A 52 23.02 -13.40 6.98
C PRO A 52 23.10 -13.88 8.44
N GLU A 53 23.57 -13.02 9.34
CA GLU A 53 23.68 -13.30 10.77
C GLU A 53 22.32 -13.37 11.47
N GLU A 54 21.39 -12.48 11.10
CA GLU A 54 20.02 -12.48 11.63
C GLU A 54 19.25 -13.71 11.16
N ILE A 55 19.42 -14.10 9.89
CA ILE A 55 18.84 -15.33 9.32
C ILE A 55 19.33 -16.55 10.10
N ALA A 56 20.65 -16.68 10.31
CA ALA A 56 21.23 -17.78 11.09
C ALA A 56 20.73 -17.83 12.54
N ARG A 57 20.44 -16.67 13.14
CA ARG A 57 19.86 -16.58 14.49
C ARG A 57 18.41 -17.09 14.50
N TYR A 58 17.59 -16.68 13.54
CA TYR A 58 16.21 -17.14 13.43
C TYR A 58 16.13 -18.64 13.15
N GLU A 59 16.97 -19.17 12.27
CA GLU A 59 17.05 -20.61 11.98
C GLU A 59 17.41 -21.43 13.23
N LYS A 60 18.39 -20.97 14.02
CA LYS A 60 18.73 -21.63 15.30
C LYS A 60 17.56 -21.62 16.27
N GLN A 61 16.84 -20.51 16.39
CA GLN A 61 15.68 -20.42 17.29
C GLN A 61 14.51 -21.32 16.87
N ILE A 62 14.29 -21.48 15.56
CA ILE A 62 13.25 -22.36 15.01
C ILE A 62 13.61 -23.83 15.22
N ASN A 63 14.87 -24.20 14.97
CA ASN A 63 15.33 -25.58 15.02
C ASN A 63 15.68 -26.07 16.44
N THR A 64 15.77 -25.18 17.42
CA THR A 64 16.01 -25.59 18.81
C THR A 64 14.67 -26.01 19.44
N PRO A 65 14.46 -27.31 19.77
CA PRO A 65 13.27 -27.72 20.48
C PRO A 65 13.24 -27.01 21.83
N ARG A 66 12.18 -26.26 22.12
CA ARG A 66 11.97 -25.70 23.46
C ARG A 66 11.86 -26.88 24.42
N LYS A 67 12.86 -27.04 25.30
CA LYS A 67 12.73 -27.95 26.45
C LYS A 67 11.57 -27.43 27.29
N LYS A 68 10.49 -28.22 27.36
CA LYS A 68 9.37 -27.99 28.28
C LYS A 68 9.84 -28.11 29.72
#